data_AF-R7TFT1-F1
#
_entry.id   AF-R7TFT1-F1
#
_cell.length_a   1.000
_cell.length_b   1.000
_cell.length_c   1.000
_cell.angle_alpha   90.00
_cell.angle_beta   90.00
_cell.angle_gamma   90.00
#
_symmetry.space_group_name_H-M   'P 1'
#
loop_
_entity.id
_entity.type
_entity.pdbx_description
1 polymer ?
#
loop_
_entity_poly.entity_id
_entity_poly.type
_entity_poly.pdbx_seq_one_letter_code
_entity_poly.pdbx_strand_id
1 'polypeptide(L)'
;MANVSLNGYLQNLETALENKDGMFAGAVTMKLVDRVTGLLYEGGRGTRTSKCMKDSEEYLTFAFEHCHRAAQQNKRLILIYLLPVKMLLGQMPKQSLLRKYDLLQFADVATAVSSGNLRLLNDAMEKSHAFFIKCGIYLILEKLKIITYRNLFKKV
;
A
#
# COMPACT_ATOMS: atom_id res chain seq x y z
N MET A 1 -4.04 -23.49 10.25
CA MET A 1 -2.88 -23.17 11.11
C MET A 1 -2.27 -21.78 10.90
N ALA A 2 -2.76 -20.92 9.98
CA ALA A 2 -2.23 -19.55 9.80
C ALA A 2 -2.87 -18.47 10.70
N ASN A 3 -4.03 -18.73 11.31
CA ASN A 3 -4.78 -17.73 12.09
C ASN A 3 -4.16 -17.39 13.46
N VAL A 4 -3.36 -18.30 14.03
CA VAL A 4 -2.81 -18.12 15.38
C VAL A 4 -1.60 -17.16 15.37
N SER A 5 -0.82 -17.12 14.29
CA SER A 5 0.28 -16.16 14.17
C SER A 5 -0.17 -14.72 13.95
N LEU A 6 -1.31 -14.48 13.29
CA LEU A 6 -1.78 -13.11 13.04
C LEU A 6 -2.27 -12.44 14.33
N ASN A 7 -3.03 -13.16 15.16
CA ASN A 7 -3.48 -12.65 16.46
C ASN A 7 -2.30 -12.38 17.42
N GLY A 8 -1.28 -13.25 17.44
CA GLY A 8 -0.08 -12.98 18.22
C GLY A 8 0.71 -11.75 17.73
N TYR A 9 0.69 -11.48 16.42
CA TYR A 9 1.30 -10.26 15.86
C TYR A 9 0.47 -9.00 16.15
N LEU A 10 -0.87 -9.07 16.08
CA LEU A 10 -1.76 -7.98 16.49
C LEU A 10 -1.53 -7.59 17.95
N GLN A 11 -1.48 -8.57 18.84
CA GLN A 11 -1.23 -8.35 20.26
C GLN A 11 0.14 -7.69 20.51
N ASN A 12 1.19 -8.18 19.83
CA ASN A 12 2.53 -7.61 19.91
C ASN A 12 2.61 -6.20 19.29
N LEU A 13 1.76 -5.91 18.31
CA LEU A 13 1.68 -4.62 17.64
C LEU A 13 0.89 -3.59 18.45
N GLU A 14 -0.22 -3.98 19.08
CA GLU A 14 -0.94 -3.15 20.06
C GLU A 14 0.02 -2.74 21.19
N THR A 15 0.77 -3.70 21.72
CA THR A 15 1.78 -3.45 22.76
C THR A 15 2.94 -2.56 22.25
N ALA A 16 3.30 -2.65 20.96
CA ALA A 16 4.33 -1.81 20.34
C ALA A 16 3.84 -0.40 19.97
N LEU A 17 2.54 -0.22 19.74
CA LEU A 17 1.91 1.08 19.45
C LEU A 17 1.60 1.87 20.74
N GLU A 18 1.40 1.20 21.87
CA GLU A 18 1.25 1.85 23.18
C GLU A 18 2.54 2.50 23.70
N ASN A 19 3.70 2.11 23.19
CA ASN A 19 4.98 2.76 23.53
C ASN A 19 5.06 4.12 22.84
N LYS A 20 4.96 5.18 23.65
CA LYS A 20 4.80 6.61 23.29
C LYS A 20 5.86 7.24 22.38
N ASP A 21 6.86 6.49 21.95
CA ASP A 21 7.90 6.98 21.06
C ASP A 21 7.50 6.68 19.62
N GLY A 22 7.01 7.71 18.91
CA GLY A 22 6.54 7.65 17.52
C GLY A 22 7.53 7.10 16.47
N MET A 23 8.71 6.65 16.91
CA MET A 23 9.72 5.92 16.16
C MET A 23 9.31 4.46 15.87
N PHE A 24 8.46 3.84 16.70
CA PHE A 24 8.06 2.44 16.54
C PHE A 24 7.07 2.19 15.38
N ALA A 25 6.19 3.15 15.08
CA ALA A 25 5.24 3.04 13.97
C ALA A 25 5.96 2.90 12.60
N GLY A 26 7.09 3.62 12.42
CA GLY A 26 7.90 3.53 11.21
C GLY A 26 8.57 2.16 11.03
N ALA A 27 9.14 1.61 12.11
CA ALA A 27 9.80 0.31 12.10
C ALA A 27 8.81 -0.86 11.85
N VAL A 28 7.61 -0.77 12.44
CA VAL A 28 6.51 -1.69 12.19
C VAL A 28 6.07 -1.64 10.73
N THR A 29 5.91 -0.43 10.19
CA THR A 29 5.50 -0.22 8.79
C THR A 29 6.55 -0.79 7.83
N MET A 30 7.85 -0.54 8.06
CA MET A 30 8.91 -1.11 7.24
C MET A 30 8.95 -2.65 7.30
N LYS A 31 8.83 -3.26 8.48
CA LYS A 31 8.77 -4.73 8.59
C LYS A 31 7.58 -5.33 7.85
N LEU A 32 6.43 -4.64 7.86
CA LEU A 32 5.24 -5.07 7.12
C LEU A 32 5.47 -4.96 5.61
N VAL A 33 6.09 -3.86 5.15
CA VAL A 33 6.44 -3.61 3.75
C VAL A 33 7.43 -4.64 3.23
N ASP A 34 8.50 -4.91 3.97
CA ASP A 34 9.48 -5.94 3.61
C ASP A 34 8.81 -7.31 3.51
N ARG A 35 7.84 -7.58 4.39
CA ARG A 35 7.10 -8.84 4.36
C ARG A 35 6.11 -8.93 3.21
N VAL A 36 5.37 -7.85 2.91
CA VAL A 36 4.48 -7.80 1.74
C VAL A 36 5.30 -7.91 0.46
N THR A 37 6.42 -7.18 0.37
CA THR A 37 7.33 -7.22 -0.79
C THR A 37 7.95 -8.61 -0.94
N GLY A 38 8.43 -9.21 0.16
CA GLY A 38 8.93 -10.60 0.18
C GLY A 38 7.88 -11.61 -0.26
N LEU A 39 6.65 -11.52 0.25
CA LEU A 39 5.53 -12.36 -0.18
C LEU A 39 5.15 -12.14 -1.65
N LEU A 40 5.35 -10.93 -2.18
CA LEU A 40 5.14 -10.61 -3.59
C LEU A 40 6.26 -11.15 -4.49
N TYR A 41 7.49 -11.25 -3.98
CA TYR A 41 8.66 -11.84 -4.67
C TYR A 41 8.65 -13.38 -4.62
N GLU A 42 8.30 -13.97 -3.48
CA GLU A 42 8.22 -15.43 -3.30
C GLU A 42 6.91 -16.01 -3.89
N GLY A 43 5.87 -15.18 -4.04
CA GLY A 43 4.50 -15.58 -4.37
C GLY A 43 4.20 -15.73 -5.85
N GLY A 44 4.90 -16.61 -6.56
CA GLY A 44 4.51 -17.12 -7.89
C GLY A 44 3.41 -18.20 -7.85
N ARG A 45 2.89 -18.59 -6.67
CA ARG A 45 1.92 -19.69 -6.55
C ARG A 45 0.80 -19.38 -5.55
N GLY A 46 -0.40 -19.19 -6.10
CA GLY A 46 -1.69 -19.56 -5.48
C GLY A 46 -2.16 -18.74 -4.28
N THR A 47 -3.28 -18.02 -4.47
CA THR A 47 -4.37 -17.67 -3.52
C THR A 47 -4.07 -17.03 -2.16
N ARG A 48 -2.83 -16.99 -1.67
CA ARG A 48 -2.46 -16.48 -0.34
C ARG A 48 -2.27 -14.97 -0.31
N THR A 49 -1.86 -14.39 -1.44
CA THR A 49 -1.51 -12.98 -1.55
C THR A 49 -2.72 -12.07 -1.31
N SER A 50 -3.91 -12.44 -1.80
CA SER A 50 -5.13 -11.64 -1.66
C SER A 50 -5.65 -11.59 -0.22
N LYS A 51 -5.43 -12.65 0.58
CA LYS A 51 -5.85 -12.66 1.99
C LYS A 51 -4.97 -11.75 2.84
N CYS A 52 -3.65 -11.83 2.67
CA CYS A 52 -2.70 -10.97 3.39
C CYS A 52 -2.78 -9.49 2.98
N MET A 53 -3.25 -9.16 1.77
CA MET A 53 -3.45 -7.76 1.35
C MET A 53 -4.56 -7.07 2.15
N LYS A 54 -5.67 -7.76 2.43
CA LYS A 54 -6.77 -7.21 3.24
C LYS A 54 -6.33 -7.00 4.68
N ASP A 55 -5.66 -8.00 5.25
CA ASP A 55 -5.09 -7.87 6.58
C ASP A 55 -4.14 -6.66 6.62
N SER A 56 -3.20 -6.55 5.66
CA SER A 56 -2.24 -5.43 5.57
C SER A 56 -2.93 -4.06 5.44
N GLU A 57 -4.02 -3.97 4.70
CA GLU A 57 -4.82 -2.75 4.57
C GLU A 57 -5.43 -2.34 5.91
N GLU A 58 -5.99 -3.29 6.65
CA GLU A 58 -6.58 -3.06 7.97
C GLU A 58 -5.53 -2.58 8.98
N TYR A 59 -4.37 -3.24 9.03
CA TYR A 59 -3.24 -2.80 9.87
C TYR A 59 -2.75 -1.40 9.52
N LEU A 60 -2.54 -1.10 8.23
CA LEU A 60 -2.05 0.20 7.80
C LEU A 60 -3.07 1.31 8.07
N THR A 61 -4.37 0.99 7.96
CA THR A 61 -5.45 1.92 8.30
C THR A 61 -5.47 2.18 9.80
N PHE A 62 -5.39 1.13 10.62
CA PHE A 62 -5.30 1.24 12.07
C PHE A 62 -4.09 2.08 12.51
N ALA A 63 -2.92 1.81 11.93
CA ALA A 63 -1.71 2.58 12.20
C ALA A 63 -1.84 4.06 11.78
N PHE A 64 -2.50 4.36 10.66
CA PHE A 64 -2.73 5.73 10.20
C PHE A 64 -3.64 6.53 11.15
N GLU A 65 -4.69 5.88 11.66
CA GLU A 65 -5.65 6.45 12.61
C GLU A 65 -5.02 6.69 13.98
N HIS A 66 -4.25 5.72 14.49
CA HIS A 66 -3.57 5.81 15.78
C HIS A 66 -2.26 6.61 15.75
N CYS A 67 -1.76 6.98 14.55
CA CYS A 67 -0.56 7.79 14.44
C CYS A 67 -0.79 9.20 15.00
N HIS A 68 0.14 9.69 15.82
CA HIS A 68 0.06 10.99 16.47
C HIS A 68 -0.04 12.14 15.46
N ARG A 69 -0.83 13.19 15.78
CA ARG A 69 -1.07 14.32 14.85
C ARG A 69 0.19 15.12 14.53
N ALA A 70 1.18 15.14 15.42
CA ALA A 70 2.46 15.82 15.17
C ALA A 70 3.35 15.06 14.17
N ALA A 71 3.18 13.75 14.02
CA ALA A 71 4.01 12.90 13.16
C ALA A 71 3.49 12.87 11.70
N GLN A 72 3.42 14.04 11.05
CA GLN A 72 2.93 14.16 9.66
C GLN A 72 3.79 13.36 8.65
N GLN A 73 5.10 13.27 8.89
CA GLN A 73 6.02 12.49 8.06
C GLN A 73 5.69 10.99 8.10
N ASN A 74 5.39 10.46 9.28
CA ASN A 74 5.01 9.05 9.46
C ASN A 74 3.66 8.76 8.82
N LYS A 75 2.67 9.64 9.00
CA LYS A 75 1.37 9.53 8.30
C LYS A 75 1.55 9.52 6.78
N ARG A 76 2.43 10.37 6.25
CA ARG A 76 2.75 10.40 4.82
C ARG A 76 3.37 9.07 4.35
N LEU A 77 4.33 8.54 5.10
CA LEU A 77 4.96 7.24 4.79
C LEU A 77 3.94 6.09 4.80
N ILE A 78 3.13 5.98 5.86
CA ILE A 78 2.06 4.96 5.95
C ILE A 78 1.13 5.09 4.75
N LEU A 79 0.75 6.31 4.38
CA LEU A 79 -0.14 6.55 3.26
C LEU A 79 0.46 6.13 1.91
N ILE A 80 1.76 6.38 1.69
CA ILE A 80 2.49 5.96 0.48
C ILE A 80 2.38 4.44 0.26
N TYR A 81 2.41 3.64 1.34
CA TYR A 81 2.26 2.19 1.28
C TYR A 81 0.80 1.72 1.26
N LEU A 82 -0.09 2.41 1.98
CA LEU A 82 -1.52 2.10 2.00
C LEU A 82 -2.17 2.32 0.63
N LEU A 83 -1.72 3.33 -0.12
CA LEU A 83 -2.21 3.65 -1.46
C LEU A 83 -2.18 2.47 -2.43
N PRO A 84 -1.02 1.88 -2.77
CA PRO A 84 -0.95 0.77 -3.70
C PRO A 84 -1.67 -0.48 -3.18
N VAL A 85 -1.68 -0.72 -1.86
CA VAL A 85 -2.44 -1.85 -1.26
C VAL A 85 -3.95 -1.68 -1.48
N LYS A 86 -4.50 -0.48 -1.20
CA LYS A 86 -5.92 -0.18 -1.47
C LYS A 86 -6.25 -0.28 -2.96
N MET A 87 -5.36 0.18 -3.83
CA MET A 87 -5.53 0.07 -5.27
C MET A 87 -5.50 -1.38 -5.76
N LEU A 88 -4.66 -2.24 -5.16
CA LEU A 88 -4.64 -3.68 -5.43
C LEU A 88 -5.95 -4.36 -5.01
N LEU A 89 -6.61 -3.86 -3.97
CA LEU A 89 -7.95 -4.29 -3.54
C LEU A 89 -9.09 -3.71 -4.41
N GLY A 90 -8.77 -2.82 -5.35
CA GLY A 90 -9.74 -2.14 -6.22
C GLY A 90 -10.37 -0.89 -5.60
N GLN A 91 -9.88 -0.43 -4.44
CA GLN A 91 -10.31 0.82 -3.82
C GLN A 91 -9.42 1.98 -4.30
N MET A 92 -10.01 2.95 -5.00
CA MET A 92 -9.27 4.11 -5.48
C MET A 92 -9.15 5.19 -4.39
N PRO A 93 -7.97 5.81 -4.24
CA PRO A 93 -7.78 6.89 -3.26
C PRO A 93 -8.51 8.17 -3.64
N LYS A 94 -8.98 8.91 -2.63
CA LYS A 94 -9.60 10.23 -2.84
C LYS A 94 -8.52 11.28 -3.15
N GLN A 95 -8.75 12.09 -4.18
CA GLN A 95 -7.84 13.18 -4.57
C GLN A 95 -7.60 14.20 -3.45
N SER A 96 -8.59 14.44 -2.60
CA SER A 96 -8.45 15.33 -1.43
C SER A 96 -7.38 14.84 -0.44
N LEU A 97 -7.27 13.52 -0.25
CA LEU A 97 -6.26 12.92 0.61
C LEU A 97 -4.86 13.04 -0.02
N LEU A 98 -4.76 12.80 -1.33
CA LEU A 98 -3.50 12.93 -2.08
C LEU A 98 -2.96 14.36 -2.04
N ARG A 99 -3.83 15.36 -2.21
CA ARG A 99 -3.46 16.78 -2.12
C ARG A 99 -2.97 17.16 -0.72
N LYS A 100 -3.58 16.60 0.32
CA LYS A 100 -3.20 16.89 1.72
C LYS A 100 -1.79 16.42 2.07
N TYR A 101 -1.31 15.32 1.47
CA TYR A 101 -0.01 14.71 1.76
C TYR A 101 1.03 14.89 0.65
N ASP A 102 0.72 15.72 -0.35
CA ASP A 102 1.57 15.99 -1.52
C ASP A 102 1.97 14.69 -2.25
N LEU A 103 0.93 13.93 -2.63
CA LEU A 103 1.03 12.62 -3.31
C LEU A 103 0.27 12.62 -4.64
N LEU A 104 0.24 13.76 -5.34
CA LEU A 104 -0.49 13.92 -6.59
C LEU A 104 -0.05 12.93 -7.68
N GLN A 105 1.17 12.39 -7.59
CA GLN A 105 1.67 11.35 -8.50
C GLN A 105 0.76 10.10 -8.52
N PHE A 106 0.15 9.76 -7.39
CA PHE A 106 -0.78 8.63 -7.31
C PHE A 106 -2.16 8.93 -7.92
N ALA A 107 -2.52 10.20 -8.13
CA ALA A 107 -3.80 10.55 -8.73
C ALA A 107 -3.87 10.10 -10.19
N ASP A 108 -2.77 10.27 -10.93
CA ASP A 108 -2.65 9.84 -12.32
C ASP A 108 -2.71 8.31 -12.42
N VAL A 109 -1.97 7.63 -11.53
CA VAL A 109 -1.99 6.16 -11.42
C VAL A 109 -3.40 5.66 -11.09
N ALA A 110 -4.10 6.26 -10.11
CA ALA A 110 -5.46 5.87 -9.74
C ALA A 110 -6.45 6.05 -10.89
N THR A 111 -6.34 7.16 -11.61
CA THR A 111 -7.18 7.43 -12.79
C THR A 111 -6.92 6.42 -13.90
N ALA A 112 -5.66 6.05 -14.13
CA ALA A 112 -5.29 5.05 -15.12
C ALA A 112 -5.81 3.64 -14.78
N VAL A 113 -5.65 3.20 -13.53
CA VAL A 113 -6.16 1.89 -13.07
C VAL A 113 -7.69 1.83 -13.13
N SER A 114 -8.37 2.92 -12.73
CA SER A 114 -9.83 3.01 -12.76
C SER A 114 -10.40 3.07 -14.18
N SER A 115 -9.69 3.71 -15.12
CA SER A 115 -10.10 3.76 -16.53
C SER A 115 -9.77 2.48 -17.30
N GLY A 116 -8.89 1.63 -16.76
CA GLY A 116 -8.38 0.44 -17.44
C GLY A 116 -7.33 0.77 -18.52
N ASN A 117 -6.79 2.00 -18.53
CA ASN A 117 -5.87 2.44 -19.56
C ASN A 117 -4.41 2.13 -19.17
N LEU A 118 -3.89 1.02 -19.68
CA LEU A 118 -2.53 0.56 -19.43
C LEU A 118 -1.45 1.53 -19.93
N ARG A 119 -1.72 2.24 -21.02
CA ARG A 119 -0.77 3.21 -21.59
C ARG A 119 -0.63 4.42 -20.67
N LEU A 120 -1.77 4.95 -20.20
CA LEU A 120 -1.79 6.05 -19.23
C LEU A 120 -1.10 5.64 -17.91
N LEU A 121 -1.26 4.39 -17.50
CA LEU A 121 -0.61 3.87 -16.29
C LEU A 121 0.92 3.83 -16.44
N ASN A 122 1.42 3.34 -17.58
CA ASN A 122 2.86 3.31 -17.85
C ASN A 122 3.45 4.72 -17.92
N ASP A 123 2.80 5.65 -18.62
CA ASP A 123 3.25 7.04 -18.71
C ASP A 123 3.30 7.70 -17.32
N ALA A 124 2.29 7.47 -16.47
CA ALA A 124 2.26 8.00 -15.11
C ALA A 124 3.37 7.40 -14.23
N MET A 125 3.66 6.11 -14.39
CA MET A 125 4.74 5.44 -13.66
C MET A 125 6.12 5.90 -14.12
N GLU A 126 6.34 6.12 -15.42
CA GLU A 126 7.59 6.68 -15.94
C GLU A 126 7.83 8.11 -15.47
N LYS A 127 6.79 8.97 -15.53
CA LYS A 127 6.87 10.36 -15.04
C LYS A 127 7.30 10.44 -13.57
N SER A 128 6.82 9.52 -12.75
CA SER A 128 7.08 9.50 -11.30
C SER A 128 8.05 8.40 -10.87
N HIS A 129 8.83 7.86 -11.81
CA HIS A 129 9.67 6.68 -11.60
C HIS A 129 10.69 6.87 -10.47
N ALA A 130 11.40 8.00 -10.46
CA ALA A 130 12.40 8.32 -9.45
C ALA A 130 11.82 8.36 -8.02
N PHE A 131 10.59 8.84 -7.86
CA PHE A 131 9.90 8.87 -6.57
C PHE A 131 9.52 7.45 -6.12
N PHE A 132 8.96 6.65 -7.01
CA PHE A 132 8.53 5.28 -6.69
C PHE A 132 9.69 4.34 -6.35
N ILE A 133 10.84 4.50 -7.02
CA ILE A 133 12.07 3.78 -6.69
C ILE A 133 12.59 4.22 -5.32
N LYS A 134 12.66 5.54 -5.08
CA LYS A 134 13.14 6.08 -3.80
C LYS A 134 12.29 5.61 -2.61
N CYS A 135 10.98 5.45 -2.82
CA CYS A 135 10.05 4.94 -1.81
C CYS A 135 9.99 3.40 -1.74
N GLY A 136 10.64 2.67 -2.67
CA GLY A 136 10.62 1.21 -2.71
C GLY A 136 9.28 0.58 -3.09
N ILE A 137 8.34 1.35 -3.63
CA ILE A 137 6.96 0.88 -3.95
C ILE A 137 6.76 0.52 -5.42
N TYR A 138 7.77 0.76 -6.27
CA TYR A 138 7.69 0.53 -7.71
C TYR A 138 7.23 -0.89 -8.07
N LEU A 139 7.75 -1.89 -7.37
CA LEU A 139 7.41 -3.31 -7.58
C LEU A 139 5.96 -3.64 -7.23
N ILE A 140 5.41 -2.96 -6.23
CA ILE A 140 4.00 -3.11 -5.85
C ILE A 140 3.12 -2.47 -6.94
N LEU A 141 3.53 -1.30 -7.46
CA LEU A 141 2.84 -0.63 -8.56
C LEU A 141 2.88 -1.44 -9.86
N GLU A 142 3.95 -2.16 -10.16
CA GLU A 142 3.98 -3.04 -11.33
C GLU A 142 2.89 -4.11 -11.31
N LYS A 143 2.50 -4.59 -10.12
CA LYS A 143 1.39 -5.54 -9.99
C LYS A 143 0.02 -4.91 -10.27
N LEU A 144 -0.11 -3.59 -10.17
CA LEU A 144 -1.32 -2.89 -10.64
C LEU A 144 -1.51 -3.00 -12.14
N LYS A 145 -0.45 -3.21 -12.94
CA LYS A 145 -0.58 -3.47 -14.39
C LYS A 145 -1.46 -4.69 -14.65
N ILE A 146 -1.32 -5.75 -13.86
CA ILE A 146 -2.10 -6.99 -13.99
C ILE A 146 -3.59 -6.74 -13.68
N ILE A 147 -3.88 -5.91 -12.67
CA ILE A 147 -5.26 -5.55 -12.31
C ILE A 147 -5.87 -4.62 -13.35
N THR A 148 -5.11 -3.66 -13.86
CA THR A 148 -5.52 -2.77 -14.93
C THR A 148 -5.84 -3.56 -16.20
N TYR A 149 -5.02 -4.57 -16.50
CA TYR A 149 -5.28 -5.53 -17.57
C TYR A 149 -6.62 -6.24 -17.33
N ARG A 150 -6.87 -6.81 -16.14
CA ARG A 150 -8.17 -7.39 -15.80
C ARG A 150 -9.34 -6.41 -15.96
N ASN A 151 -9.18 -5.16 -15.53
CA ASN A 151 -10.22 -4.13 -15.65
C ASN A 151 -10.51 -3.78 -17.11
N LEU A 152 -9.48 -3.75 -17.97
CA LEU A 152 -9.63 -3.55 -19.41
C LEU A 152 -10.47 -4.67 -20.02
N PHE A 153 -10.14 -5.93 -19.74
CA PHE A 153 -10.90 -7.09 -20.25
C PHE A 153 -12.31 -7.20 -19.67
N LYS A 154 -12.57 -6.66 -18.47
CA LYS A 154 -13.93 -6.63 -17.89
C LYS A 154 -14.83 -5.58 -18.54
N LYS A 155 -14.25 -4.57 -19.19
CA LYS A 155 -14.96 -3.45 -19.79
C LYS A 155 -15.29 -3.66 -21.28
N VAL A 156 -14.64 -4.63 -21.93
CA VAL A 156 -14.93 -5.11 -23.29
C VAL A 156 -15.93 -6.26 -23.21
#